data_AF-K3YMU0-F1
#
_entry.id   AF-K3YMU0-F1
#
_cell.length_a   1.000
_cell.length_b   1.000
_cell.length_c   1.000
_cell.angle_alpha   90.00
_cell.angle_beta   90.00
_cell.angle_gamma   90.00
#
_symmetry.space_group_name_H-M   'P 1'
#
loop_
_entity.id
_entity.type
_entity.pdbx_description
1 polymer ?
#
loop_
_entity_poly.entity_id
_entity_poly.type
_entity_poly.pdbx_seq_one_letter_code
_entity_poly.pdbx_strand_id
1 'polypeptide(L)' 'MAKEDLVVDAASTYAELGICKELVEAFDLMGWKEPTTVQVEAIPHAI' A
#
# COMPACT_ATOMS: atom_id res chain seq x y z
N MET A 1 12.10 -19.66 -15.87
CA MET A 1 12.07 -18.45 -15.03
C MET A 1 10.64 -18.29 -14.60
N ALA A 2 10.32 -18.64 -13.35
CA ALA A 2 8.98 -18.48 -12.82
C ALA A 2 8.71 -16.97 -12.75
N LYS A 3 7.87 -16.48 -13.65
CA LYS A 3 7.21 -15.19 -13.46
C LYS A 3 6.16 -15.50 -12.40
N GLU A 4 6.48 -15.23 -11.14
CA GLU A 4 5.47 -15.09 -10.12
C GLU A 4 4.62 -13.89 -10.55
N ASP A 5 3.50 -14.20 -11.20
CA ASP A 5 2.34 -13.32 -11.26
C ASP A 5 1.89 -13.10 -9.81
N LEU A 6 2.59 -12.19 -9.14
CA LEU A 6 2.16 -11.63 -7.87
C LEU A 6 0.87 -10.89 -8.22
N VAL A 7 -0.25 -11.54 -7.92
CA VAL A 7 -1.52 -10.87 -7.73
C VAL A 7 -1.23 -9.74 -6.74
N VAL A 8 -0.96 -8.55 -7.27
CA VAL A 8 -1.10 -7.29 -6.56
C VAL A 8 -2.59 -7.20 -6.26
N ASP A 9 -2.99 -7.93 -5.22
CA ASP A 9 -4.28 -7.75 -4.57
C ASP A 9 -4.34 -6.27 -4.27
N ALA A 10 -5.24 -5.57 -4.96
CA ALA A 10 -5.30 -4.11 -4.93
C ALA A 10 -5.57 -3.70 -3.49
N ALA A 11 -4.51 -3.40 -2.74
CA ALA A 11 -4.58 -3.06 -1.34
C ALA A 11 -5.60 -1.93 -1.19
N SER A 12 -6.69 -2.22 -0.49
CA SER A 12 -7.79 -1.28 -0.34
C SER A 12 -7.43 -0.21 0.70
N THR A 13 -6.41 -0.47 1.52
CA THR A 13 -5.97 0.41 2.60
C THR A 13 -4.44 0.53 2.68
N TYR A 14 -3.96 1.66 3.24
CA TYR A 14 -2.53 1.88 3.51
C TYR A 14 -1.92 0.84 4.45
N ALA A 15 -2.72 0.25 5.36
CA ALA A 15 -2.26 -0.80 6.27
C ALA A 15 -1.91 -2.11 5.54
N GLU A 16 -2.64 -2.45 4.49
CA GLU A 16 -2.38 -3.64 3.66
C GLU A 16 -1.10 -3.49 2.82
N LEU A 17 -0.62 -2.26 2.61
CA LEU A 17 0.66 -1.98 1.98
C LEU A 17 1.87 -2.16 2.90
N GLY A 18 1.67 -2.64 4.14
CA GLY A 18 2.76 -2.84 5.10
C GLY A 18 3.26 -1.55 5.75
N ILE A 19 2.53 -0.44 5.60
CA ILE A 19 2.86 0.83 6.22
C ILE A 19 2.63 0.75 7.73
N CYS A 20 3.56 1.30 8.52
CA CYS A 20 3.42 1.32 9.98
C CYS A 20 2.19 2.12 10.42
N LYS A 21 1.65 1.74 11.59
CA LYS A 21 0.40 2.27 12.11
C LYS A 21 0.40 3.79 12.25
N GLU A 22 1.52 4.37 12.67
CA GLU A 22 1.67 5.82 12.86
C GLU A 22 1.48 6.60 11.56
N LEU A 23 1.99 6.07 10.44
CA LEU A 23 1.82 6.69 9.13
C LEU A 23 0.39 6.48 8.60
N VAL A 24 -0.21 5.32 8.83
CA VAL A 24 -1.63 5.07 8.49
C VAL A 24 -2.55 6.04 9.24
N GLU A 25 -2.31 6.27 10.54
CA GLU A 25 -3.06 7.26 11.33
C GLU A 25 -2.86 8.69 10.80
N ALA A 26 -1.64 9.05 10.39
CA ALA A 26 -1.38 10.33 9.75
C ALA A 26 -2.14 10.49 8.43
N PHE A 27 -2.18 9.44 7.60
CA PHE A 27 -2.94 9.44 6.34
C PHE A 27 -4.45 9.60 6.59
N ASP A 28 -5.01 8.91 7.59
CA ASP A 28 -6.42 9.05 7.96
C ASP A 28 -6.75 10.46 8.47
N LEU A 29 -5.90 11.06 9.30
CA LEU A 29 -6.04 12.45 9.76
C LEU A 29 -5.99 13.48 8.63
N MET A 30 -5.25 13.18 7.56
CA MET A 30 -5.20 14.00 6.35
C MET A 30 -6.37 13.73 5.39
N GLY A 31 -7.24 12.75 5.70
CA GLY A 31 -8.35 12.33 4.85
C GLY A 31 -7.94 11.47 3.66
N TRP A 32 -6.72 10.94 3.66
CA TRP A 32 -6.22 10.01 2.64
C TRP A 32 -6.63 8.59 3.02
N LYS A 33 -7.76 8.14 2.45
CA LYS A 33 -8.36 6.85 2.80
C LYS A 33 -7.88 5.69 1.94
N GLU A 34 -7.54 5.96 0.69
CA GLU A 34 -7.15 4.95 -0.29
C GLU A 34 -5.75 5.26 -0.83
N PRO A 35 -4.89 4.25 -0.97
CA PRO A 35 -3.62 4.40 -1.67
C PRO A 35 -3.84 4.58 -3.17
N THR A 36 -3.02 5.42 -3.78
CA THR A 36 -3.00 5.57 -5.24
C THR A 36 -2.40 4.34 -5.92
N THR A 37 -2.70 4.12 -7.20
CA THR A 37 -2.16 2.99 -7.98
C THR A 37 -0.63 2.91 -7.92
N VAL A 38 0.05 4.06 -8.04
CA VAL A 38 1.52 4.13 -7.93
C VAL A 38 2.00 3.69 -6.55
N GLN A 39 1.27 4.04 -5.49
CA GLN A 39 1.63 3.63 -4.13
C GLN A 39 1.37 2.15 -3.90
N VAL A 40 0.28 1.59 -4.44
CA VAL A 40 0.00 0.15 -4.35
C VAL A 40 1.10 -0.67 -5.03
N GLU A 41 1.58 -0.21 -6.18
CA GLU A 41 2.65 -0.89 -6.91
C GLU A 41 4.03 -0.66 -6.31
N ALA A 42 4.34 0.55 -5.81
CA ALA A 42 5.70 0.91 -5.40
C ALA A 42 5.99 0.70 -3.91
N ILE A 43 5.04 0.96 -3.00
CA ILE A 43 5.27 0.90 -1.55
C ILE A 43 5.72 -0.50 -1.11
N PRO A 44 5.09 -1.61 -1.53
CA PRO A 44 5.50 -2.95 -1.09
C PRO A 44 6.94 -3.32 -1.46
N HIS A 45 7.54 -2.67 -2.46
CA HIS A 45 8.92 -2.90 -2.88
C HIS A 45 9.94 -1.97 -2.19
N ALA A 46 9.48 -0.92 -1.52
CA ALA A 46 10.33 0.12 -0.93
C ALA A 46 10.59 -0.06 0.58
N ILE A 47 9.86 -0.97 1.22
CA ILE A 47 9.90 -1.24 2.67
C ILE A 47 10.51 -2.59 2.99
#